data_AF-A0AAD8XW71-F1
#
_entry.id   AF-A0AAD8XW71-F1
#
_cell.length_a   1.000
_cell.length_b   1.000
_cell.length_c   1.000
_cell.angle_alpha   90.00
_cell.angle_beta   90.00
_cell.angle_gamma   90.00
#
_symmetry.space_group_name_H-M   'P 1'
#
loop_
_entity.id
_entity.type
_entity.pdbx_description
1 polymer ?
#
loop_
_entity_poly.entity_id
_entity_poly.type
_entity_poly.pdbx_seq_one_letter_code
_entity_poly.pdbx_strand_id
1 'polypeptide(L)'
;MNRYSSKEHSIDGDICTSDNVSYFGLPKILGFDFILDDKTNPWLLEVNRFPGLDPRAASDSRVKYSVQYDAWIAATERIGFSAEHMKKFCPQDYKGFSLEKL
;
A
#
# COMPACT_ATOMS: atom_id res chain seq x y z
N MET A 1 48.48 -9.85 -26.66
CA MET A 1 48.14 -11.05 -25.87
C MET A 1 46.67 -10.93 -25.48
N ASN A 2 45.80 -11.56 -26.27
CA ASN A 2 44.35 -11.54 -26.06
C ASN A 2 43.99 -12.56 -24.97
N ARG A 3 43.09 -12.19 -24.04
CA ARG A 3 42.19 -13.14 -23.40
C ARG A 3 40.79 -12.55 -23.34
N TYR A 4 39.95 -13.03 -24.26
CA TYR A 4 38.51 -13.09 -24.06
C TYR A 4 38.24 -13.99 -22.83
N SER A 5 37.38 -13.54 -21.92
CA SER A 5 36.81 -14.39 -20.87
C SER A 5 35.29 -14.37 -21.00
N SER A 6 34.73 -15.57 -20.91
CA SER A 6 33.43 -16.00 -21.40
C SER A 6 32.24 -15.39 -20.68
N LYS A 7 31.14 -15.25 -21.42
CA LYS A 7 29.78 -15.02 -20.92
C LYS A 7 29.35 -16.19 -20.03
N GLU A 8 28.76 -15.87 -18.88
CA GLU A 8 27.72 -16.70 -18.26
C GLU A 8 26.48 -15.80 -18.10
N HIS A 9 25.49 -16.03 -18.97
CA HIS A 9 24.11 -15.60 -18.74
C HIS A 9 23.45 -16.72 -17.94
N SER A 10 23.33 -16.54 -16.62
CA SER A 10 22.35 -17.31 -15.85
C SER A 10 21.01 -16.60 -15.97
N ILE A 11 20.13 -17.15 -16.80
CA ILE A 11 18.68 -16.88 -16.70
C ILE A 11 18.21 -17.80 -15.58
N ASP A 12 18.42 -17.37 -14.34
CA ASP A 12 17.76 -18.00 -13.20
C ASP A 12 16.40 -17.32 -13.07
N GLY A 13 15.35 -18.08 -13.39
CA GLY A 13 13.98 -17.63 -13.29
C GLY A 13 13.69 -17.20 -11.87
N ASP A 14 13.38 -15.91 -11.71
CA ASP A 14 12.88 -15.32 -10.48
C ASP A 14 11.58 -16.02 -10.05
N ILE A 15 11.74 -17.10 -9.30
CA ILE A 15 10.70 -17.57 -8.41
C ILE A 15 10.58 -16.48 -7.35
N CYS A 16 9.60 -15.60 -7.56
CA CYS A 16 9.19 -14.59 -6.60
C CYS A 16 8.73 -15.29 -5.32
N THR A 17 9.66 -15.55 -4.42
CA THR A 17 9.35 -15.97 -3.05
C THR A 17 8.66 -14.80 -2.35
N SER A 18 7.73 -15.10 -1.44
CA SER A 18 6.96 -14.10 -0.67
C SER A 18 7.81 -13.05 0.03
N ASP A 19 9.11 -13.33 0.22
CA ASP A 19 10.06 -12.51 0.96
C ASP A 19 10.54 -11.28 0.15
N ASN A 20 10.41 -11.29 -1.18
CA ASN A 20 10.85 -10.18 -2.04
C ASN A 20 9.80 -9.07 -2.24
N VAL A 21 8.54 -9.27 -1.81
CA VAL A 21 7.49 -8.25 -1.97
C VAL A 21 7.75 -7.02 -1.09
N SER A 22 8.36 -7.23 0.08
CA SER A 22 8.83 -6.18 0.98
C SER A 22 9.82 -5.23 0.29
N TYR A 23 10.70 -5.77 -0.55
CA TYR A 23 11.77 -5.04 -1.23
C TYR A 23 11.24 -3.97 -2.21
N PHE A 24 10.08 -4.23 -2.83
CA PHE A 24 9.47 -3.29 -3.78
C PHE A 24 8.73 -2.12 -3.12
N GLY A 25 8.60 -2.12 -1.79
CA GLY A 25 7.89 -1.07 -1.07
C GLY A 25 6.41 -0.96 -1.44
N LEU A 26 5.78 -2.02 -1.95
CA LEU A 26 4.37 -1.95 -2.37
C LEU A 26 3.45 -1.92 -1.14
N PRO A 27 2.51 -0.97 -1.07
CA PRO A 27 1.59 -0.91 0.06
C PRO A 27 0.62 -2.09 0.04
N LYS A 28 0.38 -2.68 1.21
CA LYS A 28 -0.72 -3.62 1.42
C LYS A 28 -1.80 -2.96 2.27
N ILE A 29 -2.98 -2.78 1.67
CA ILE A 29 -4.17 -2.28 2.37
C ILE A 29 -5.03 -3.48 2.77
N LEU A 30 -5.47 -3.51 4.02
CA LEU A 30 -6.35 -4.54 4.58
C LEU A 30 -7.65 -3.87 5.04
N GLY A 31 -8.78 -4.55 4.82
CA GLY A 31 -10.07 -4.15 5.40
C GLY A 31 -10.30 -4.93 6.68
N PHE A 32 -10.67 -4.25 7.76
CA PHE A 32 -11.03 -4.87 9.03
C PHE A 32 -12.48 -4.57 9.31
N ASP A 33 -13.28 -5.63 9.43
CA ASP A 33 -14.72 -5.49 9.65
C ASP A 33 -15.01 -5.80 11.12
N PHE A 34 -15.63 -4.85 11.81
CA PHE A 34 -15.94 -4.94 13.23
C PHE A 34 -17.45 -4.92 13.46
N ILE A 35 -17.90 -5.62 14.50
CA ILE A 35 -19.22 -5.42 15.11
C ILE A 35 -19.04 -4.77 16.49
N LEU A 36 -19.99 -3.93 16.89
CA LEU A 36 -20.02 -3.34 18.23
C LEU A 36 -21.03 -4.09 19.10
N ASP A 37 -20.66 -4.40 20.34
CA ASP A 37 -21.61 -4.93 21.32
C ASP A 37 -22.47 -3.82 21.96
N ASP A 38 -23.34 -4.22 22.90
CA ASP A 38 -24.23 -3.32 23.66
C ASP A 38 -23.46 -2.31 24.55
N LYS A 39 -22.16 -2.55 24.78
CA LYS A 39 -21.25 -1.69 25.52
C LYS A 39 -20.27 -0.96 24.61
N THR A 40 -20.49 -0.95 23.30
CA THR A 40 -19.63 -0.33 22.28
C THR A 40 -18.21 -0.89 22.19
N ASN A 41 -17.97 -2.11 22.68
CA ASN A 41 -16.68 -2.76 22.46
C ASN A 41 -16.62 -3.28 21.03
N PRO A 42 -15.50 -3.05 20.30
CA PRO A 42 -15.31 -3.57 18.96
C PRO A 42 -14.88 -5.04 18.99
N TRP A 43 -15.58 -5.86 18.21
CA TRP A 43 -15.26 -7.27 18.00
C TRP A 43 -14.92 -7.48 16.53
N LEU A 44 -13.71 -7.95 16.25
CA LEU A 44 -13.24 -8.21 14.89
C LEU A 44 -13.98 -9.41 14.31
N LEU A 45 -14.58 -9.25 13.13
CA LEU A 45 -15.27 -10.31 12.40
C LEU A 45 -14.37 -10.94 11.35
N GLU A 46 -13.77 -10.11 10.49
CA GLU A 46 -12.92 -10.59 9.40
C GLU A 46 -11.81 -9.60 9.03
N VAL A 47 -10.80 -10.13 8.34
CA VAL A 47 -9.72 -9.36 7.73
C VAL A 47 -9.70 -9.63 6.23
N ASN A 48 -10.12 -8.64 5.47
CA ASN A 48 -10.18 -8.67 4.02
C ASN A 48 -8.84 -8.30 3.39
N ARG A 49 -8.22 -9.26 2.70
CA ARG A 49 -6.94 -9.05 1.98
C ARG A 49 -7.08 -8.15 0.75
N PHE A 50 -8.30 -7.95 0.24
CA PHE A 50 -8.60 -7.13 -0.94
C PHE A 50 -9.92 -6.39 -0.71
N PRO A 51 -9.93 -5.35 0.15
CA PRO A 51 -11.14 -4.56 0.38
C PRO A 51 -11.55 -3.84 -0.91
N GLY A 52 -12.86 -3.63 -1.10
CA GLY A 52 -13.36 -2.84 -2.22
C GLY A 52 -13.00 -1.36 -2.05
N LEU A 53 -11.97 -0.89 -2.75
CA LEU A 53 -11.49 0.50 -2.70
C LEU A 53 -12.03 1.40 -3.82
N ASP A 54 -12.89 0.86 -4.68
CA ASP A 54 -13.63 1.65 -5.65
C ASP A 54 -14.78 2.39 -4.94
N PRO A 55 -14.88 3.73 -5.04
CA PRO A 55 -15.91 4.49 -4.36
C PRO A 55 -17.32 4.27 -4.92
N ARG A 56 -18.29 4.12 -4.02
CA ARG A 56 -19.72 3.99 -4.40
C ARG A 56 -20.53 5.27 -4.15
N ALA A 57 -19.95 6.24 -3.45
CA ALA A 57 -20.57 7.52 -3.12
C ALA A 57 -19.50 8.60 -2.88
N ALA A 58 -19.89 9.87 -2.85
CA ALA A 58 -18.96 10.98 -2.60
C ALA A 58 -18.33 10.96 -1.20
N SER A 59 -19.04 10.49 -0.19
CA SER A 59 -18.47 10.30 1.16
C SER A 59 -17.42 9.18 1.18
N ASP A 60 -17.68 8.11 0.44
CA ASP A 60 -16.82 6.94 0.30
C ASP A 60 -15.53 7.26 -0.47
N SER A 61 -15.62 8.08 -1.53
CA SER A 61 -14.46 8.49 -2.34
C SER A 61 -13.46 9.27 -1.52
N ARG A 62 -13.94 10.17 -0.66
CA ARG A 62 -13.09 10.97 0.22
C ARG A 62 -12.27 10.10 1.17
N VAL A 63 -12.86 9.05 1.73
CA VAL A 63 -12.12 8.12 2.62
C VAL A 63 -11.18 7.24 1.82
N LYS A 64 -11.69 6.54 0.80
CA LYS A 64 -10.95 5.53 0.05
C LYS A 64 -9.75 6.10 -0.70
N TYR A 65 -9.88 7.28 -1.30
CA TYR A 65 -8.74 7.91 -1.97
C TYR A 65 -7.70 8.41 -0.98
N SER A 66 -8.11 8.90 0.19
CA SER A 66 -7.16 9.31 1.23
C SER A 66 -6.36 8.12 1.76
N VAL A 67 -7.04 6.99 2.05
CA VAL A 67 -6.37 5.75 2.49
C VAL A 67 -5.38 5.23 1.45
N GLN A 68 -5.77 5.21 0.17
CA GLN A 68 -4.88 4.79 -0.92
C GLN A 68 -3.66 5.71 -1.01
N TYR A 69 -3.87 7.02 -0.97
CA TYR A 69 -2.81 8.01 -1.02
C TYR A 69 -1.82 7.87 0.14
N ASP A 70 -2.32 7.79 1.37
CA ASP A 70 -1.51 7.62 2.58
C ASP A 70 -0.70 6.33 2.56
N ALA A 71 -1.31 5.24 2.08
CA ALA A 71 -0.63 3.96 1.93
C ALA A 71 0.56 4.07 0.96
N TRP A 72 0.39 4.76 -0.17
CA TRP A 72 1.47 5.02 -1.11
C TRP A 72 2.56 5.94 -0.56
N ILE A 73 2.18 7.01 0.16
CA ILE A 73 3.16 7.88 0.85
C ILE A 73 4.02 7.05 1.79
N ALA A 74 3.40 6.31 2.71
CA ALA A 74 4.09 5.47 3.69
C ALA A 74 4.96 4.39 3.02
N ALA A 75 4.54 3.88 1.87
CA ALA A 75 5.32 2.96 1.05
C ALA A 75 6.56 3.64 0.47
N THR A 76 6.40 4.80 -0.19
CA THR A 76 7.50 5.54 -0.82
C THR A 76 8.55 6.03 0.16
N GLU A 77 8.14 6.44 1.36
CA GLU A 77 9.05 6.86 2.43
C GLU A 77 10.00 5.73 2.86
N ARG A 78 9.49 4.49 2.94
CA ARG A 78 10.31 3.32 3.33
C ARG A 78 11.43 3.00 2.35
N ILE A 79 11.20 3.26 1.07
CA ILE A 79 12.15 2.98 -0.01
C ILE A 79 12.96 4.22 -0.43
N GLY A 80 12.84 5.33 0.28
CA GLY A 80 13.60 6.56 0.01
C GLY A 80 13.15 7.33 -1.23
N PHE A 81 11.95 7.07 -1.76
CA PHE A 81 11.36 7.90 -2.79
C PHE A 81 10.81 9.20 -2.19
N SER A 82 11.06 10.33 -2.86
CA SER A 82 10.62 11.64 -2.37
C SER A 82 9.09 11.77 -2.39
N ALA A 83 8.53 12.17 -1.25
CA ALA A 83 7.11 12.48 -1.10
C ALA A 83 6.62 13.59 -2.05
N GLU A 84 7.51 14.45 -2.56
CA GLU A 84 7.17 15.47 -3.57
C GLU A 84 6.60 14.86 -4.85
N HIS A 85 7.10 13.68 -5.26
CA HIS A 85 6.57 12.98 -6.44
C HIS A 85 5.15 12.47 -6.23
N MET A 86 4.78 12.21 -4.98
CA MET A 86 3.45 11.72 -4.63
C MET A 86 2.43 12.85 -4.56
N LYS A 87 2.83 14.09 -4.24
CA LYS A 87 1.91 15.24 -4.14
C LYS A 87 1.03 15.46 -5.37
N LYS A 88 1.50 15.12 -6.57
CA LYS A 88 0.71 15.22 -7.81
C LYS A 88 -0.50 14.28 -7.86
N PHE A 89 -0.51 13.25 -7.01
CA PHE A 89 -1.60 12.29 -6.84
C PHE A 89 -2.45 12.55 -5.60
N CYS A 90 -2.23 13.68 -4.91
CA CYS A 90 -3.00 14.06 -3.73
C CYS A 90 -4.50 14.21 -4.08
N PRO A 91 -5.42 13.52 -3.39
CA PRO A 91 -6.86 13.66 -3.62
C PRO A 91 -7.34 15.10 -3.35
N GLN A 92 -8.31 15.59 -4.14
CA GLN A 92 -8.80 16.98 -4.04
C GLN A 92 -9.29 17.38 -2.64
N ASP A 93 -9.96 16.46 -1.93
CA ASP A 93 -10.52 16.69 -0.59
C ASP A 93 -9.67 16.07 0.53
N TYR A 94 -8.38 15.84 0.26
CA TYR A 94 -7.45 15.28 1.25
C TYR A 94 -7.29 16.24 2.43
N LYS A 95 -7.55 15.76 3.64
CA LYS A 95 -7.50 16.59 4.86
C LYS A 95 -6.30 16.30 5.74
N GLY A 96 -5.29 15.59 5.25
CA GLY A 96 -4.14 15.13 6.03
C GLY A 96 -4.22 13.65 6.38
N PHE A 97 -3.13 13.14 6.94
CA PHE A 97 -2.86 11.71 7.09
C PHE A 97 -3.97 11.03 7.88
N SER A 98 -4.62 10.03 7.26
CA SER A 98 -5.78 9.34 7.82
C SER A 98 -5.45 8.64 9.15
N LEU A 99 -4.17 8.33 9.39
CA LEU A 99 -3.68 7.70 10.61
C LEU A 99 -3.28 8.67 11.73
N GLU A 100 -3.10 9.97 11.45
CA GLU A 100 -2.75 10.97 12.49
C GLU A 100 -4.00 11.54 13.19
N LYS A 101 -5.20 11.18 12.73
CA LYS A 101 -6.48 11.70 13.21
C LYS A 101 -7.37 10.67 13.89
N LEU A 102 -6.85 9.46 14.09
CA LEU A 102 -7.48 8.36 14.83
C LEU A 102 -6.85 8.28 16.23
#